data_AF-A0A2K8X475-F1
#
_entry.id   AF-A0A2K8X475-F1
#
_cell.length_a   1.000
_cell.length_b   1.000
_cell.length_c   1.000
_cell.angle_alpha   90.00
_cell.angle_beta   90.00
_cell.angle_gamma   90.00
#
_symmetry.space_group_name_H-M   'P 1'
#
loop_
_entity.id
_entity.type
_entity.pdbx_description
1 polymer ?
#
loop_
_entity_poly.entity_id
_entity_poly.type
_entity_poly.pdbx_seq_one_letter_code
_entity_poly.pdbx_strand_id
1 'polypeptide(L)'
;MPYSLQKLYLFHGVAVLIVYLSIELVNSKLPNQLGFAYLTLMFVKIGVFILLFQSSIFSETNLSLPDRLGLVIPFFLFLIIETACIAKLLKEK
;
A
#
# COMPACT_ATOMS: atom_id res chain seq x y z
N MET A 1 -2.29 -2.30 21.82
CA MET A 1 -2.93 -1.90 20.55
C MET A 1 -3.78 -3.06 20.03
N PRO A 2 -4.95 -2.79 19.45
CA PRO A 2 -5.88 -3.82 18.94
C PRO A 2 -5.42 -4.50 17.63
N TYR A 3 -4.19 -4.24 17.20
CA TYR A 3 -3.51 -4.87 16.08
C TYR A 3 -2.01 -4.97 16.36
N SER A 4 -1.34 -5.87 15.64
CA SER A 4 0.13 -6.01 15.72
C SER A 4 0.80 -5.03 14.75
N LEU A 5 1.61 -4.11 15.30
CA LEU A 5 2.45 -3.21 14.51
C LEU A 5 3.40 -3.99 13.59
N GLN A 6 3.96 -5.11 14.05
CA GLN A 6 4.83 -5.95 13.24
C GLN A 6 4.11 -6.49 11.99
N LYS A 7 2.86 -6.95 12.13
CA LYS A 7 2.05 -7.42 10.99
C LYS A 7 1.74 -6.28 10.02
N LEU A 8 1.51 -5.07 10.53
CA LEU A 8 1.27 -3.87 9.72
C LEU A 8 2.49 -3.51 8.86
N TYR A 9 3.67 -3.39 9.47
CA TYR A 9 4.89 -3.07 8.74
C TYR A 9 5.28 -4.18 7.76
N LEU A 10 5.12 -5.45 8.15
CA LEU A 10 5.38 -6.59 7.27
C LEU A 10 4.44 -6.59 6.05
N PHE A 11 3.15 -6.32 6.26
CA PHE A 11 2.18 -6.20 5.18
C PHE A 11 2.62 -5.11 4.19
N HIS A 12 2.95 -3.92 4.67
CA HIS A 12 3.37 -2.83 3.78
C HIS A 12 4.68 -3.15 3.04
N GLY A 13 5.65 -3.77 3.71
CA GLY A 13 6.91 -4.17 3.08
C GLY A 13 6.72 -5.19 1.95
N VAL A 14 5.93 -6.25 2.21
CA VAL A 14 5.62 -7.26 1.20
C VAL A 14 4.79 -6.67 0.06
N ALA A 15 3.80 -5.83 0.38
CA ALA A 15 2.96 -5.20 -0.62
C ALA A 15 3.76 -4.30 -1.57
N VAL A 16 4.70 -3.51 -1.05
CA VAL A 16 5.59 -2.66 -1.88
C VAL A 16 6.43 -3.51 -2.84
N LEU A 17 6.98 -4.64 -2.37
CA LEU A 17 7.75 -5.54 -3.23
C LEU A 17 6.88 -6.10 -4.36
N ILE A 18 5.66 -6.54 -4.04
CA ILE A 18 4.72 -7.08 -5.04
C ILE A 18 4.33 -6.00 -6.06
N VAL A 19 4.00 -4.79 -5.60
CA VAL A 19 3.65 -3.68 -6.49
C VAL A 19 4.82 -3.34 -7.40
N TYR A 20 6.03 -3.20 -6.86
CA TYR A 20 7.22 -2.87 -7.64
C TYR A 20 7.51 -3.92 -8.72
N LEU A 21 7.54 -5.20 -8.37
CA LEU A 21 7.77 -6.29 -9.33
C LEU A 21 6.69 -6.36 -10.41
N SER A 22 5.42 -6.13 -10.03
CA SER A 22 4.31 -6.11 -10.97
C SER A 22 4.44 -4.95 -11.96
N ILE A 23 4.86 -3.78 -11.48
CA ILE A 23 5.08 -2.60 -12.32
C ILE A 23 6.27 -2.79 -13.26
N GLU A 24 7.36 -3.38 -12.80
CA GLU A 24 8.51 -3.73 -13.64
C GLU A 24 8.09 -4.67 -14.79
N LEU A 25 7.30 -5.70 -14.47
CA LEU A 25 6.76 -6.63 -15.45
C LEU A 25 5.87 -5.90 -16.46
N VAL A 26 4.98 -5.01 -16.00
CA VAL A 26 4.14 -4.21 -16.89
C VAL A 26 4.99 -3.26 -17.75
N ASN A 27 6.03 -2.62 -17.21
CA ASN A 27 6.92 -1.74 -17.99
C ASN A 27 7.57 -2.49 -19.16
N SER A 28 7.96 -3.75 -18.93
CA SER A 28 8.60 -4.57 -19.96
C SER A 28 7.67 -4.94 -21.12
N LYS A 29 6.35 -5.05 -20.89
CA LYS A 29 5.36 -5.51 -21.88
C LYS A 29 4.46 -4.40 -22.44
N LEU A 30 4.02 -3.49 -21.57
CA LEU A 30 2.99 -2.48 -21.81
C LEU A 30 3.37 -1.15 -21.15
N PRO A 31 4.47 -0.52 -21.56
CA PRO A 31 4.99 0.66 -20.87
C PRO A 31 4.05 1.86 -20.88
N ASN A 32 3.24 2.00 -21.93
CA ASN A 32 2.28 3.10 -22.03
C ASN A 32 1.10 2.98 -21.04
N GLN A 33 0.97 1.84 -20.35
CA GLN A 33 -0.12 1.58 -19.39
C GLN A 33 0.36 1.56 -17.93
N LEU A 34 1.60 1.96 -17.66
CA LEU A 34 2.22 1.92 -16.32
C LEU A 34 1.40 2.66 -15.25
N GLY A 35 0.92 3.86 -15.57
CA GLY A 35 0.11 4.66 -14.64
C GLY A 35 -1.21 3.97 -14.27
N PHE A 36 -1.87 3.36 -15.26
CA PHE A 36 -3.10 2.60 -15.04
C PHE A 36 -2.85 1.34 -14.22
N ALA A 37 -1.80 0.57 -14.55
CA ALA A 37 -1.42 -0.61 -13.79
C ALA A 37 -1.09 -0.27 -12.32
N TYR A 38 -0.39 0.83 -12.08
CA TYR A 38 -0.10 1.31 -10.73
C TYR A 38 -1.37 1.65 -9.96
N LEU A 39 -2.30 2.39 -10.58
CA LEU A 39 -3.57 2.74 -9.94
C LEU A 39 -4.39 1.49 -9.60
N THR A 40 -4.47 0.51 -10.51
CA THR A 40 -5.16 -0.78 -10.24
C THR A 40 -4.52 -1.52 -9.07
N LEU A 41 -3.19 -1.64 -9.03
CA LEU A 41 -2.49 -2.30 -7.94
C LEU A 41 -2.65 -1.57 -6.61
N MET A 42 -2.69 -0.24 -6.61
CA MET A 42 -3.00 0.56 -5.42
C MET A 42 -4.40 0.25 -4.90
N PHE A 43 -5.42 0.20 -5.76
CA PHE A 43 -6.78 -0.18 -5.35
C PHE A 43 -6.82 -1.57 -4.73
N VAL A 44 -6.16 -2.54 -5.34
CA VAL A 44 -6.06 -3.91 -4.80
C VAL A 44 -5.37 -3.92 -3.43
N LYS A 45 -4.23 -3.23 -3.29
CA LYS A 45 -3.48 -3.12 -2.04
C LYS A 45 -4.32 -2.52 -0.91
N ILE A 46 -5.08 -1.46 -1.20
CA ILE A 46 -6.01 -0.85 -0.24
C ILE A 46 -7.12 -1.81 0.14
N GLY A 47 -7.72 -2.50 -0.83
CA GLY A 47 -8.75 -3.51 -0.58
C GLY A 47 -8.24 -4.63 0.33
N VAL A 48 -7.07 -5.19 0.03
CA VAL A 48 -6.45 -6.25 0.85
C VAL A 48 -6.10 -5.72 2.25
N PHE A 49 -5.60 -4.48 2.37
CA PHE A 49 -5.35 -3.86 3.67
C PHE A 49 -6.63 -3.79 4.52
N ILE A 50 -7.73 -3.30 3.95
CA ILE A 50 -9.02 -3.22 4.65
C ILE A 50 -9.47 -4.61 5.09
N LEU A 51 -9.38 -5.64 4.23
CA LEU A 51 -9.80 -7.00 4.55
C LEU A 51 -8.95 -7.63 5.68
N LEU A 52 -7.64 -7.41 5.67
CA LEU A 52 -6.73 -7.98 6.67
C LEU A 52 -6.83 -7.27 8.04
N PHE A 53 -7.11 -5.97 8.04
CA PHE A 53 -7.20 -5.16 9.26
C PHE A 53 -8.64 -4.76 9.61
N GLN A 54 -9.64 -5.42 9.01
CA GLN A 54 -11.07 -5.09 9.20
C GLN A 54 -11.51 -5.08 10.66
N SER A 55 -11.00 -6.00 11.49
CA SER A 55 -11.34 -6.08 12.90
C SER A 55 -10.89 -4.86 13.69
N SER A 56 -9.79 -4.24 13.26
CA SER A 56 -9.26 -3.03 13.87
C SER A 56 -9.91 -1.79 13.28
N ILE A 57 -10.15 -1.76 11.96
CA ILE A 57 -10.77 -0.63 11.25
C ILE A 57 -12.24 -0.46 11.61
N PHE A 58 -13.01 -1.57 11.69
CA PHE A 58 -14.44 -1.59 11.97
C PHE A 58 -14.76 -2.05 13.40
N SER A 59 -13.79 -1.94 14.32
CA SER A 59 -14.00 -2.23 15.73
C SER A 59 -15.13 -1.37 16.32
N GLU A 60 -16.13 -2.02 16.92
CA GLU A 60 -17.20 -1.39 17.73
C GLU A 60 -16.64 -0.57 18.89
N THR A 61 -15.47 -0.96 19.42
CA THR A 61 -14.74 -0.16 20.40
C THR A 61 -14.01 0.98 19.69
N ASN A 62 -14.27 2.22 20.11
CA ASN A 62 -13.58 3.38 19.56
C ASN A 62 -12.07 3.24 19.78
N LEU A 63 -11.33 3.05 18.68
CA LEU A 63 -9.87 3.18 18.68
C LEU A 63 -9.49 4.54 19.26
N SER A 64 -8.55 4.54 20.20
CA SER A 64 -7.94 5.77 20.68
C SER A 64 -7.26 6.50 19.53
N LEU A 65 -7.14 7.82 19.61
CA LEU A 65 -6.48 8.60 18.56
C LEU A 65 -5.06 8.10 18.23
N PRO A 66 -4.21 7.74 19.22
CA PRO A 66 -2.91 7.11 18.96
C PRO A 66 -2.98 5.82 18.14
N ASP A 67 -3.96 4.94 18.42
CA ASP A 67 -4.12 3.70 17.65
C ASP A 67 -4.59 3.97 16.21
N ARG A 68 -5.43 4.99 15.98
CA ARG A 68 -5.80 5.37 14.61
C ARG A 68 -4.61 5.91 13.82
N LEU A 69 -3.83 6.78 14.44
CA LEU A 69 -2.62 7.33 13.84
C LEU A 69 -1.59 6.24 13.54
N GLY A 70 -1.49 5.23 14.39
CA GLY A 70 -0.61 4.08 14.19
C GLY A 70 -0.98 3.20 12.97
N LEU A 71 -2.21 3.28 12.45
CA LEU A 71 -2.61 2.64 11.19
C LEU A 71 -2.43 3.59 10.00
N VAL A 72 -2.88 4.84 10.16
CA VAL A 72 -2.96 5.83 9.07
C VAL A 72 -1.57 6.34 8.65
N ILE A 73 -0.70 6.64 9.61
CA ILE A 73 0.64 7.19 9.32
C ILE A 73 1.48 6.21 8.50
N PRO A 74 1.64 4.92 8.90
CA PRO A 74 2.38 3.96 8.08
C PRO A 74 1.76 3.78 6.70
N PHE A 75 0.43 3.70 6.61
CA PHE A 75 -0.26 3.55 5.33
C PHE A 75 0.12 4.65 4.33
N PHE A 76 0.02 5.92 4.72
CA PHE A 76 0.38 7.04 3.84
C PHE A 76 1.88 7.13 3.58
N LEU A 77 2.71 6.87 4.60
CA LEU A 77 4.17 6.93 4.45
C LEU A 77 4.65 5.93 3.39
N PHE A 78 4.20 4.67 3.46
CA PHE A 78 4.55 3.66 2.47
C PHE A 78 3.99 3.98 1.09
N LEU A 79 2.78 4.56 1.00
CA LEU A 79 2.15 4.92 -0.26
C LEU A 79 2.87 6.06 -0.98
N ILE A 80 3.33 7.08 -0.23
CA ILE A 80 4.10 8.19 -0.78
C ILE A 80 5.46 7.69 -1.30
N ILE A 81 6.17 6.88 -0.51
CA ILE A 81 7.47 6.31 -0.92
C ILE A 81 7.31 5.46 -2.18
N GLU A 82 6.31 4.57 -2.20
CA GLU A 82 5.99 3.72 -3.34
C GLU A 82 5.68 4.56 -4.58
N THR A 83 4.81 5.56 -4.46
CA THR A 83 4.47 6.46 -5.56
C THR A 83 5.70 7.20 -6.07
N ALA A 84 6.60 7.66 -5.18
CA ALA A 84 7.82 8.35 -5.57
C ALA A 84 8.80 7.42 -6.32
N CYS A 85 8.91 6.16 -5.91
CA CYS A 85 9.70 5.14 -6.63
C CYS A 85 9.12 4.87 -8.02
N ILE A 86 7.82 4.65 -8.12
CA ILE A 86 7.16 4.36 -9.39
C ILE A 86 7.14 5.58 -10.31
N ALA A 87 7.01 6.80 -9.78
CA ALA A 87 7.08 8.03 -10.56
C ALA A 87 8.42 8.19 -11.29
N LYS A 88 9.53 7.67 -10.73
CA LYS A 88 10.82 7.63 -11.43
C LYS A 88 10.76 6.69 -12.65
N LEU A 89 10.19 5.49 -12.49
CA LEU A 89 9.99 4.56 -13.62
C LEU A 89 9.10 5.15 -14.71
N LEU A 90 8.05 5.91 -14.35
CA LEU A 90 7.21 6.58 -15.34
C LEU A 90 7.93 7.70 -16.10
N LYS A 91 8.92 8.34 -15.48
CA LYS A 91 9.63 9.51 -16.02
C LYS A 91 10.90 9.13 -16.81
N GLU A 92 11.37 7.89 -16.70
CA GLU A 92 12.45 7.34 -17.53
C GLU A 92 12.00 7.00 -18.96
N LYS A 93 10.77 7.38 -19.36
CA LYS A 93 10.27 7.42 -20.73
C LYS A 93 9.66 8.79 -21.03
#